data_AF-A0A522E059-F1
#
_entry.id   AF-A0A522E059-F1
#
_cell.length_a   1.000
_cell.length_b   1.000
_cell.length_c   1.000
_cell.angle_alpha   90.00
_cell.angle_beta   90.00
_cell.angle_gamma   90.00
#
_symmetry.space_group_name_H-M   'P 1'
#
loop_
_entity.id
_entity.type
_entity.pdbx_description
1 polymer ?
#
loop_
_entity_poly.entity_id
_entity_poly.type
_entity_poly.pdbx_seq_one_letter_code
_entity_poly.pdbx_strand_id
1 'polypeptide(L)'
;MALPLTREEALKLIEKYNKEKSDINHYLESEAIMGAIAKRLGEDEDYWKMLGLLHDVDWGITKSDTKNHLTKAPEILKNAGFDDKFIQIVLSHGYGWDCTGLKEKNRTEKVEFALACSETVTGLIHAYALLRKGLDGMDVHGLKKRLKEKKFAAGVNRDIIMECEKIGLSLDEFLDISIKAIKAIAKDVGL
;
A
#
# COMPACT_ATOMS: atom_id res chain seq x y z
N MET A 1 -6.74 -18.87 -6.29
CA MET A 1 -8.08 -18.75 -6.91
C MET A 1 -7.98 -17.73 -8.01
N ALA A 2 -8.78 -17.83 -9.09
CA ALA A 2 -8.77 -16.78 -10.11
C ALA A 2 -9.34 -15.48 -9.50
N LEU A 3 -8.66 -14.36 -9.72
CA LEU A 3 -9.16 -13.04 -9.33
C LEU A 3 -10.42 -12.72 -10.16
N PRO A 4 -11.43 -12.07 -9.56
CA PRO A 4 -12.68 -11.75 -10.26
C PRO A 4 -12.50 -10.66 -11.33
N LEU A 5 -11.44 -9.86 -11.24
CA LEU A 5 -11.10 -8.79 -12.17
C LEU A 5 -9.70 -8.99 -12.75
N THR A 6 -9.52 -8.58 -14.00
CA THR A 6 -8.21 -8.27 -14.55
C THR A 6 -7.64 -7.01 -13.91
N ARG A 7 -6.31 -6.82 -14.00
CA ARG A 7 -5.65 -5.58 -13.54
C ARG A 7 -6.25 -4.32 -14.18
N GLU A 8 -6.58 -4.36 -15.46
CA GLU A 8 -7.17 -3.22 -16.17
C GLU A 8 -8.57 -2.88 -15.66
N GLU A 9 -9.38 -3.88 -15.33
CA GLU A 9 -10.70 -3.69 -14.74
C GLU A 9 -10.62 -3.15 -13.31
N ALA A 10 -9.66 -3.65 -12.51
CA ALA A 10 -9.38 -3.13 -11.18
C ALA A 10 -8.92 -1.66 -11.21
N LEU A 11 -8.09 -1.28 -12.19
CA LEU A 11 -7.70 0.12 -12.37
C LEU A 11 -8.91 0.99 -12.75
N LYS A 12 -9.80 0.52 -13.64
CA LYS A 12 -11.05 1.26 -13.92
C LYS A 12 -11.94 1.39 -12.69
N LEU A 13 -11.96 0.38 -11.82
CA LEU A 13 -12.69 0.41 -10.55
C LEU A 13 -12.12 1.46 -9.60
N ILE A 14 -10.80 1.51 -9.41
CA ILE A 14 -10.16 2.51 -8.54
C ILE A 14 -10.39 3.93 -9.07
N GLU A 15 -10.24 4.13 -10.38
CA GLU A 15 -10.43 5.42 -11.06
C GLU A 15 -11.88 5.89 -11.02
N LYS A 16 -12.86 4.99 -10.84
CA LYS A 16 -14.27 5.38 -10.69
C LYS A 16 -14.49 6.25 -9.46
N TYR A 17 -13.83 5.91 -8.35
CA TYR A 17 -14.00 6.57 -7.05
C TYR A 17 -12.88 7.55 -6.71
N ASN A 18 -11.66 7.32 -7.22
CA ASN A 18 -10.48 8.12 -6.97
C ASN A 18 -10.09 8.91 -8.22
N LYS A 19 -10.01 10.24 -8.10
CA LYS A 19 -9.72 11.15 -9.24
C LYS A 19 -8.40 11.89 -9.14
N GLU A 20 -7.82 11.96 -7.94
CA GLU A 20 -6.55 12.66 -7.75
C GLU A 20 -5.39 11.80 -8.22
N LYS A 21 -4.51 12.40 -9.02
CA LYS A 21 -3.33 11.69 -9.54
C LYS A 21 -2.43 11.18 -8.42
N SER A 22 -2.31 11.93 -7.32
CA SER A 22 -1.51 11.51 -6.16
C SER A 22 -2.05 10.23 -5.51
N ASP A 23 -3.38 10.09 -5.45
CA ASP A 23 -4.03 8.90 -4.89
C ASP A 23 -3.75 7.69 -5.81
N ILE A 24 -3.90 7.86 -7.13
CA ILE A 24 -3.59 6.81 -8.12
C ILE A 24 -2.12 6.39 -8.06
N ASN A 25 -1.20 7.35 -7.94
CA ASN A 25 0.23 7.06 -7.80
C ASN A 25 0.50 6.16 -6.58
N HIS A 26 -0.10 6.48 -5.42
CA HIS A 26 0.03 5.67 -4.20
C HIS A 26 -0.44 4.22 -4.40
N TYR A 27 -1.53 4.01 -5.14
CA TYR A 27 -2.04 2.66 -5.43
C TYR A 27 -1.11 1.88 -6.36
N LEU A 28 -0.55 2.53 -7.38
CA LEU A 28 0.43 1.91 -8.28
C LEU A 28 1.74 1.58 -7.57
N GLU A 29 2.21 2.46 -6.68
CA GLU A 29 3.38 2.20 -5.84
C GLU A 29 3.14 1.02 -4.89
N SER A 30 1.98 0.99 -4.24
CA SER A 30 1.55 -0.11 -3.35
C SER A 30 1.45 -1.45 -4.10
N GLU A 31 0.84 -1.44 -5.30
CA GLU A 31 0.78 -2.60 -6.20
C GLU A 31 2.17 -3.13 -6.53
N ALA A 32 3.09 -2.25 -6.96
CA ALA A 32 4.44 -2.64 -7.35
C ALA A 32 5.22 -3.26 -6.19
N ILE A 33 5.14 -2.67 -4.99
CA ILE A 33 5.81 -3.19 -3.80
C ILE A 33 5.22 -4.55 -3.42
N MET A 34 3.90 -4.67 -3.36
CA MET A 34 3.23 -5.93 -3.01
C MET A 34 3.60 -7.06 -3.97
N GLY A 35 3.68 -6.78 -5.27
CA GLY A 35 4.13 -7.75 -6.27
C GLY A 35 5.58 -8.19 -6.06
N ALA A 36 6.48 -7.25 -5.78
CA ALA A 36 7.89 -7.56 -5.54
C ALA A 36 8.10 -8.37 -4.25
N ILE A 37 7.33 -8.08 -3.20
CA ILE A 37 7.36 -8.84 -1.95
C ILE A 37 6.78 -10.24 -2.16
N ALA A 38 5.66 -10.38 -2.84
CA ALA A 38 5.06 -11.68 -3.14
C ALA A 38 6.06 -12.59 -3.88
N LYS A 39 6.72 -12.05 -4.91
CA LYS A 39 7.78 -12.74 -5.63
C LYS A 39 8.92 -13.17 -4.70
N ARG A 40 9.36 -12.29 -3.80
CA ARG A 40 10.43 -12.57 -2.84
C ARG A 40 10.05 -13.67 -1.85
N LEU A 41 8.77 -13.74 -1.46
CA LEU A 41 8.25 -14.69 -0.48
C LEU A 41 7.70 -15.98 -1.09
N GLY A 42 7.64 -16.08 -2.43
CA GLY A 42 7.08 -17.24 -3.13
C GLY A 42 5.55 -17.31 -3.05
N GLU A 43 4.89 -16.16 -2.89
CA GLU A 43 3.44 -16.02 -2.78
C GLU A 43 2.82 -15.72 -4.17
N ASP A 44 1.49 -15.72 -4.26
CA ASP A 44 0.76 -15.38 -5.49
C ASP A 44 0.91 -13.89 -5.84
N GLU A 45 1.76 -13.59 -6.81
CA GLU A 45 2.06 -12.22 -7.23
C GLU A 45 0.82 -11.43 -7.67
N ASP A 46 -0.09 -12.05 -8.42
CA ASP A 46 -1.24 -11.35 -8.98
C ASP A 46 -2.24 -11.00 -7.88
N TYR A 47 -2.47 -11.93 -6.94
CA TYR A 47 -3.31 -11.69 -5.78
C TYR A 47 -2.77 -10.54 -4.89
N TRP A 48 -1.47 -10.52 -4.64
CA TRP A 48 -0.83 -9.50 -3.81
C TRP A 48 -0.81 -8.13 -4.50
N LYS A 49 -0.51 -8.08 -5.81
CA LYS A 49 -0.64 -6.85 -6.61
C LYS A 49 -2.05 -6.29 -6.54
N MET A 50 -3.06 -7.15 -6.69
CA MET A 50 -4.46 -6.74 -6.63
C MET A 50 -4.84 -6.15 -5.27
N LEU A 51 -4.35 -6.72 -4.16
CA LEU A 51 -4.52 -6.12 -2.83
C LEU A 51 -3.89 -4.72 -2.75
N GLY A 52 -2.64 -4.58 -3.20
CA GLY A 52 -1.96 -3.28 -3.23
C GLY A 52 -2.68 -2.24 -4.07
N LEU A 53 -3.22 -2.63 -5.24
CA LEU A 53 -3.94 -1.73 -6.13
C LEU A 53 -5.30 -1.29 -5.57
N LEU A 54 -6.03 -2.18 -4.90
CA LEU A 54 -7.41 -1.95 -4.46
C LEU A 54 -7.57 -1.62 -2.97
N HIS A 55 -6.49 -1.52 -2.19
CA HIS A 55 -6.60 -1.35 -0.74
C HIS A 55 -7.45 -0.13 -0.34
N ASP A 56 -7.31 0.97 -1.06
CA ASP A 56 -7.96 2.26 -0.79
C ASP A 56 -9.11 2.56 -1.77
N VAL A 57 -9.84 1.53 -2.22
CA VAL A 57 -10.88 1.68 -3.25
C VAL A 57 -11.99 2.67 -2.92
N ASP A 58 -12.24 2.95 -1.64
CA ASP A 58 -13.21 3.95 -1.21
C ASP A 58 -12.63 5.32 -0.82
N TRP A 59 -11.31 5.50 -0.87
CA TRP A 59 -10.63 6.70 -0.38
C TRP A 59 -11.20 7.99 -0.96
N GLY A 60 -11.47 8.04 -2.27
CA GLY A 60 -12.00 9.23 -2.93
C GLY A 60 -13.40 9.62 -2.46
N ILE A 61 -14.14 8.72 -1.80
CA ILE A 61 -15.43 8.99 -1.14
C ILE A 61 -15.21 9.44 0.31
N THR A 62 -14.23 8.84 1.00
CA THR A 62 -14.09 8.91 2.46
C THR A 62 -13.05 9.93 2.92
N LYS A 63 -12.11 10.36 2.07
CA LYS A 63 -10.94 11.17 2.45
C LYS A 63 -11.23 12.54 3.10
N SER A 64 -12.44 13.07 2.93
CA SER A 64 -12.88 14.28 3.65
C SER A 64 -13.15 14.03 5.14
N ASP A 65 -13.40 12.78 5.54
CA ASP A 65 -13.53 12.32 6.92
C ASP A 65 -12.88 10.93 7.06
N THR A 66 -11.59 10.92 7.40
CA THR A 66 -10.78 9.71 7.45
C THR A 66 -11.27 8.68 8.47
N LYS A 67 -12.15 9.04 9.41
CA LYS A 67 -12.82 8.07 10.29
C LYS A 67 -13.75 7.12 9.53
N ASN A 68 -14.24 7.53 8.37
CA ASN A 68 -15.08 6.72 7.49
C ASN A 68 -14.25 5.95 6.45
N HIS A 69 -12.92 6.05 6.47
CA HIS A 69 -12.08 5.25 5.57
C HIS A 69 -12.38 3.75 5.75
N LEU A 70 -12.41 3.01 4.64
CA LEU A 70 -12.73 1.58 4.55
C LEU A 70 -14.17 1.18 4.90
N THR A 71 -15.07 2.14 5.12
CA THR A 71 -16.49 1.84 5.39
C THR A 71 -17.27 1.50 4.12
N LYS A 72 -16.80 1.90 2.93
CA LYS A 72 -17.44 1.60 1.64
C LYS A 72 -16.70 0.53 0.84
N ALA A 73 -15.42 0.30 1.15
CA ALA A 73 -14.62 -0.74 0.49
C ALA A 73 -15.30 -2.12 0.45
N PRO A 74 -15.94 -2.64 1.52
CA PRO A 74 -16.59 -3.95 1.48
C PRO A 74 -17.71 -4.06 0.44
N GLU A 75 -18.57 -3.05 0.34
CA GLU A 75 -19.67 -3.03 -0.63
C GLU A 75 -19.14 -2.94 -2.07
N ILE A 76 -18.15 -2.06 -2.30
CA ILE A 76 -17.55 -1.87 -3.62
C ILE A 76 -16.88 -3.16 -4.11
N LEU A 77 -16.05 -3.79 -3.26
CA LEU A 77 -15.32 -5.00 -3.60
C LEU A 77 -16.25 -6.21 -3.75
N LYS A 78 -17.27 -6.34 -2.90
CA LYS A 78 -18.26 -7.42 -3.02
C LYS A 78 -19.06 -7.33 -4.31
N ASN A 79 -19.46 -6.12 -4.71
CA ASN A 79 -20.12 -5.89 -5.99
C ASN A 79 -19.20 -6.17 -7.20
N ALA A 80 -17.89 -6.03 -7.04
CA ALA A 80 -16.88 -6.41 -8.03
C ALA A 80 -16.54 -7.91 -8.02
N GLY A 81 -17.17 -8.71 -7.17
CA GLY A 81 -17.02 -10.17 -7.13
C GLY A 81 -15.91 -10.69 -6.23
N PHE A 82 -15.26 -9.85 -5.42
CA PHE A 82 -14.28 -10.29 -4.44
C PHE A 82 -14.94 -10.98 -3.25
N ASP A 83 -14.26 -12.00 -2.72
CA ASP A 83 -14.73 -12.74 -1.56
C ASP A 83 -14.47 -11.99 -0.24
N ASP A 84 -15.09 -12.47 0.84
CA ASP A 84 -14.95 -11.87 2.16
C ASP A 84 -13.50 -11.90 2.67
N LYS A 85 -12.68 -12.85 2.19
CA LYS A 85 -11.28 -13.00 2.59
C LYS A 85 -10.41 -11.89 2.01
N PHE A 86 -10.54 -11.61 0.72
CA PHE A 86 -9.87 -10.49 0.06
C PHE A 86 -10.28 -9.17 0.72
N ILE A 87 -11.58 -8.99 0.94
CA ILE A 87 -12.13 -7.79 1.59
C ILE A 87 -11.55 -7.62 2.99
N GLN A 88 -11.50 -8.68 3.80
CA GLN A 88 -10.90 -8.60 5.14
C GLN A 88 -9.43 -8.20 5.10
N ILE A 89 -8.64 -8.75 4.16
CA ILE A 89 -7.23 -8.37 4.01
C ILE A 89 -7.11 -6.91 3.60
N VAL A 90 -7.96 -6.43 2.68
CA VAL A 90 -8.03 -5.00 2.37
C VAL A 90 -8.31 -4.20 3.64
N LEU A 91 -9.34 -4.54 4.43
CA LEU A 91 -9.64 -3.79 5.66
C LEU A 91 -8.49 -3.78 6.69
N SER A 92 -7.60 -4.77 6.63
CA SER A 92 -6.54 -4.95 7.63
C SER A 92 -5.46 -3.87 7.63
N HIS A 93 -5.28 -3.12 6.54
CA HIS A 93 -4.33 -1.99 6.55
C HIS A 93 -4.84 -0.83 7.42
N GLY A 94 -6.17 -0.71 7.58
CA GLY A 94 -6.81 0.23 8.51
C GLY A 94 -6.87 -0.24 9.97
N TYR A 95 -6.41 -1.47 10.29
CA TYR A 95 -6.42 -1.96 11.68
C TYR A 95 -5.43 -1.16 12.54
N GLY A 96 -5.87 -0.76 13.74
CA GLY A 96 -5.12 0.11 14.65
C GLY A 96 -5.24 1.62 14.35
N TRP A 97 -5.83 2.01 13.21
CA TRP A 97 -6.13 3.39 12.88
C TRP A 97 -7.48 3.83 13.44
N ASP A 98 -7.72 5.14 13.53
CA ASP A 98 -9.01 5.71 13.98
C ASP A 98 -10.09 5.61 12.87
N CYS A 99 -10.15 4.48 12.18
CA CYS A 99 -11.19 4.12 11.22
C CYS A 99 -12.33 3.38 11.93
N THR A 100 -13.57 3.64 11.52
CA THR A 100 -14.78 3.14 12.19
C THR A 100 -14.77 1.61 12.28
N GLY A 101 -14.74 1.09 13.52
CA GLY A 101 -14.78 -0.35 13.80
C GLY A 101 -13.46 -1.10 13.59
N LEU A 102 -12.36 -0.41 13.27
CA LEU A 102 -11.05 -1.02 12.97
C LEU A 102 -9.97 -0.74 14.01
N LYS A 103 -10.16 0.27 14.88
CA LYS A 103 -9.16 0.71 15.88
C LYS A 103 -8.67 -0.39 16.82
N GLU A 104 -9.58 -1.22 17.33
CA GLU A 104 -9.25 -2.29 18.28
C GLU A 104 -8.88 -3.62 17.58
N LYS A 105 -8.85 -3.64 16.24
CA LYS A 105 -8.46 -4.82 15.48
C LYS A 105 -6.94 -4.89 15.33
N ASN A 106 -6.43 -6.11 15.21
CA ASN A 106 -5.01 -6.39 15.04
C ASN A 106 -4.81 -7.25 13.80
N ARG A 107 -3.72 -6.98 13.06
CA ARG A 107 -3.26 -7.86 11.98
C ARG A 107 -2.72 -9.15 12.58
N THR A 108 -2.96 -10.26 11.90
CA THR A 108 -2.59 -11.60 12.34
C THR A 108 -1.94 -12.42 11.23
N GLU A 109 -2.22 -12.11 9.97
CA GLU A 109 -1.72 -12.86 8.83
C GLU A 109 -0.60 -12.15 8.11
N LYS A 110 0.31 -12.93 7.51
CA LYS A 110 1.47 -12.41 6.77
C LYS A 110 1.08 -11.38 5.71
N VAL A 111 0.03 -11.66 4.94
CA VAL A 111 -0.44 -10.77 3.86
C VAL A 111 -1.03 -9.45 4.38
N GLU A 112 -1.62 -9.46 5.59
CA GLU A 112 -2.14 -8.25 6.23
C GLU A 112 -1.00 -7.33 6.65
N PHE A 113 0.05 -7.88 7.28
CA PHE A 113 1.26 -7.15 7.63
C PHE A 113 1.98 -6.64 6.37
N ALA A 114 2.05 -7.46 5.32
CA ALA A 114 2.67 -7.06 4.06
C ALA A 114 1.92 -5.90 3.40
N LEU A 115 0.60 -5.95 3.34
CA LEU A 115 -0.20 -4.88 2.76
C LEU A 115 0.02 -3.56 3.50
N ALA A 116 -0.12 -3.58 4.83
CA ALA A 116 0.01 -2.40 5.67
C ALA A 116 1.42 -1.76 5.56
N CYS A 117 2.49 -2.55 5.69
CA CYS A 117 3.84 -1.99 5.60
C CYS A 117 4.16 -1.48 4.18
N SER A 118 3.68 -2.18 3.14
CA SER A 118 3.91 -1.83 1.74
C SER A 118 3.19 -0.54 1.32
N GLU A 119 1.92 -0.37 1.68
CA GLU A 119 1.22 0.88 1.40
C GLU A 119 1.81 2.03 2.22
N THR A 120 2.12 1.80 3.50
CA THR A 120 2.61 2.90 4.35
C THR A 120 4.01 3.40 3.92
N VAL A 121 4.88 2.52 3.38
CA VAL A 121 6.24 2.92 2.98
C VAL A 121 6.26 3.78 1.70
N THR A 122 5.22 3.72 0.86
CA THR A 122 5.12 4.55 -0.37
C THR A 122 5.27 6.02 -0.01
N GLY A 123 4.56 6.50 1.01
CA GLY A 123 4.57 7.91 1.42
C GLY A 123 5.96 8.39 1.84
N LEU A 124 6.77 7.52 2.44
CA LEU A 124 8.15 7.84 2.81
C LEU A 124 9.06 7.92 1.57
N ILE A 125 8.95 6.93 0.68
CA ILE A 125 9.77 6.85 -0.55
C ILE A 125 9.42 8.00 -1.49
N HIS A 126 8.12 8.21 -1.74
CA HIS A 126 7.60 9.26 -2.61
C HIS A 126 8.01 10.65 -2.11
N ALA A 127 7.82 10.94 -0.82
CA ALA A 127 8.26 12.22 -0.25
C ALA A 127 9.78 12.42 -0.39
N TYR A 128 10.56 11.34 -0.23
CA TYR A 128 12.02 11.45 -0.36
C TYR A 128 12.46 11.62 -1.80
N ALA A 129 11.77 10.99 -2.74
CA ALA A 129 11.98 11.17 -4.17
C ALA A 129 11.68 12.61 -4.58
N LEU A 130 10.56 13.20 -4.13
CA LEU A 130 10.22 14.60 -4.40
C LEU A 130 11.28 15.57 -3.88
N LEU A 131 11.79 15.36 -2.65
CA LEU A 131 12.87 16.18 -2.08
C LEU A 131 14.17 16.10 -2.93
N ARG A 132 14.45 14.92 -3.50
CA ARG A 132 15.64 14.66 -4.33
C ARG A 132 15.46 15.01 -5.80
N LYS A 133 14.22 15.32 -6.23
CA LYS A 133 13.83 15.45 -7.65
C LYS A 133 14.03 14.14 -8.44
N GLY A 134 13.72 13.02 -7.79
CA GLY A 134 13.66 11.69 -8.40
C GLY A 134 14.25 10.58 -7.53
N LEU A 135 14.23 9.35 -8.06
CA LEU A 135 14.71 8.14 -7.38
C LEU A 135 16.19 7.81 -7.65
N ASP A 136 16.86 8.57 -8.52
CA ASP A 136 18.24 8.29 -8.86
C ASP A 136 19.21 8.48 -7.68
N GLY A 137 20.04 7.47 -7.48
CA GLY A 137 20.94 7.35 -6.34
C GLY A 137 20.24 7.24 -4.98
N MET A 138 18.92 6.95 -4.93
CA MET A 138 18.25 6.63 -3.67
C MET A 138 18.68 5.24 -3.22
N ASP A 139 19.12 5.14 -1.97
CA ASP A 139 19.56 3.90 -1.33
C ASP A 139 18.87 3.70 0.02
N VAL A 140 18.99 2.47 0.55
CA VAL A 140 18.43 2.08 1.85
C VAL A 140 18.97 2.95 2.98
N HIS A 141 20.25 3.34 2.94
CA HIS A 141 20.86 4.15 3.98
C HIS A 141 20.24 5.55 4.07
N GLY A 142 20.05 6.22 2.94
CA GLY A 142 19.40 7.51 2.86
C GLY A 142 17.94 7.45 3.31
N LEU A 143 17.20 6.44 2.86
CA LEU A 143 15.80 6.26 3.24
C LEU A 143 15.64 5.96 4.74
N LYS A 144 16.53 5.15 5.35
CA LYS A 144 16.55 4.91 6.80
C LYS A 144 16.79 6.18 7.62
N LYS A 145 17.58 7.13 7.12
CA LYS A 145 17.73 8.44 7.80
C LYS A 145 16.40 9.18 7.82
N ARG A 146 15.68 9.20 6.70
CA ARG A 146 14.34 9.79 6.59
C ARG A 146 13.29 9.09 7.45
N LEU A 147 13.35 7.76 7.55
CA LEU A 147 12.47 6.98 8.42
C LEU A 147 12.58 7.44 9.89
N LYS A 148 13.81 7.73 10.37
CA LYS A 148 14.09 8.20 11.74
C LYS A 148 13.67 9.66 11.98
N GLU A 149 13.57 10.47 10.92
CA GLU A 149 13.16 11.86 11.00
C GLU A 149 11.63 11.97 11.11
N LYS A 150 11.09 11.99 12.34
CA LYS A 150 9.63 12.02 12.59
C LYS A 150 8.87 13.16 11.90
N LYS A 151 9.53 14.30 11.65
CA LYS A 151 8.94 15.46 10.96
C LYS A 151 8.86 15.30 9.44
N PHE A 152 9.74 14.49 8.86
CA PHE A 152 9.76 14.24 7.42
C PHE A 152 8.64 13.27 7.07
N ALA A 153 7.74 13.57 6.14
CA ALA A 153 6.56 12.71 5.86
C ALA A 153 5.79 12.35 7.15
N ALA A 154 5.39 13.35 7.95
CA ALA A 154 4.86 13.17 9.31
C ALA A 154 3.59 12.29 9.39
N GLY A 155 2.84 12.13 8.29
CA GLY A 155 1.65 11.26 8.24
C GLY A 155 1.97 9.75 8.14
N VAL A 156 3.20 9.38 7.80
CA VAL A 156 3.61 7.96 7.67
C VAL A 156 3.69 7.29 9.04
N ASN A 157 3.14 6.10 9.21
CA ASN A 157 3.29 5.36 10.45
C ASN A 157 4.56 4.49 10.42
N ARG A 158 5.55 4.83 11.25
CA ARG A 158 6.85 4.15 11.26
C ARG A 158 6.74 2.74 11.83
N ASP A 159 5.87 2.56 12.82
CA ASP A 159 5.70 1.27 13.48
C ASP A 159 5.07 0.26 12.50
N ILE A 160 4.16 0.71 11.62
CA ILE A 160 3.60 -0.11 10.53
C ILE A 160 4.66 -0.49 9.51
N ILE A 161 5.58 0.42 9.13
CA ILE A 161 6.71 0.06 8.25
C ILE A 161 7.57 -1.05 8.89
N MET A 162 7.78 -1.00 10.20
CA MET A 162 8.55 -2.02 10.92
C MET A 162 7.87 -3.39 10.97
N GLU A 163 6.57 -3.49 10.67
CA GLU A 163 5.88 -4.77 10.56
C GLU A 163 6.38 -5.63 9.38
N CYS A 164 7.25 -5.10 8.51
CA CYS A 164 7.98 -5.91 7.54
C CYS A 164 8.74 -7.10 8.19
N GLU A 165 9.16 -6.98 9.46
CA GLU A 165 9.77 -8.08 10.19
C GLU A 165 8.79 -9.24 10.46
N LYS A 166 7.49 -8.95 10.57
CA LYS A 166 6.43 -9.96 10.75
C LYS A 166 6.21 -10.82 9.51
N ILE A 167 6.66 -10.35 8.35
CA ILE A 167 6.60 -11.10 7.09
C ILE A 167 7.92 -11.80 6.75
N GLY A 168 8.89 -11.76 7.66
CA GLY A 168 10.18 -12.43 7.51
C GLY A 168 11.20 -11.65 6.68
N LEU A 169 10.98 -10.34 6.47
CA LEU A 169 11.94 -9.46 5.81
C LEU A 169 12.61 -8.56 6.84
N SER A 170 13.93 -8.42 6.76
CA SER A 170 14.61 -7.35 7.52
C SER A 170 14.19 -5.99 6.98
N LEU A 171 14.26 -4.93 7.81
CA LEU A 171 13.98 -3.56 7.35
C LEU A 171 14.83 -3.20 6.12
N ASP A 172 16.12 -3.55 6.11
CA ASP A 172 17.02 -3.22 5.00
C ASP A 172 16.58 -3.89 3.69
N GLU A 173 16.20 -5.17 3.77
CA GLU A 173 15.69 -5.92 2.63
C GLU A 173 14.35 -5.37 2.13
N PHE A 174 13.41 -5.10 3.05
CA PHE A 174 12.12 -4.53 2.71
C PHE A 174 12.24 -3.17 2.01
N LEU A 175 13.09 -2.27 2.54
CA LEU A 175 13.32 -0.96 1.93
C LEU A 175 14.00 -1.09 0.57
N ASP A 176 14.95 -2.00 0.40
CA ASP A 176 15.62 -2.25 -0.88
C ASP A 176 14.64 -2.74 -1.95
N ILE A 177 13.79 -3.71 -1.61
CA ILE A 177 12.71 -4.20 -2.48
C ILE A 177 11.77 -3.06 -2.84
N SER A 178 11.36 -2.25 -1.86
CA SER A 178 10.39 -1.18 -2.05
C SER A 178 10.92 -0.08 -2.98
N ILE A 179 12.17 0.36 -2.77
CA ILE A 179 12.82 1.36 -3.63
C ILE A 179 12.91 0.83 -5.06
N LYS A 180 13.34 -0.42 -5.26
CA LYS A 180 13.48 -1.02 -6.59
C LYS A 180 12.14 -1.18 -7.31
N ALA A 181 11.09 -1.57 -6.57
CA ALA A 181 9.74 -1.69 -7.10
C ALA A 181 9.20 -0.35 -7.61
N ILE A 182 9.26 0.70 -6.78
CA ILE A 182 8.81 2.04 -7.20
C ILE A 182 9.68 2.59 -8.32
N LYS A 183 11.01 2.36 -8.28
CA LYS A 183 11.92 2.79 -9.35
C LYS A 183 11.55 2.19 -10.71
N ALA A 184 11.05 0.96 -10.74
CA ALA A 184 10.64 0.30 -11.97
C ALA A 184 9.44 0.99 -12.65
N ILE A 185 8.60 1.69 -11.87
CA ILE A 185 7.40 2.39 -12.35
C ILE A 185 7.50 3.92 -12.21
N ALA A 186 8.69 4.46 -11.96
CA ALA A 186 8.90 5.88 -11.61
C ALA A 186 8.21 6.85 -12.59
N LYS A 187 8.32 6.58 -13.88
CA LYS A 187 7.70 7.39 -14.95
C LYS A 187 6.17 7.43 -14.85
N ASP A 188 5.55 6.33 -14.45
CA ASP A 188 4.10 6.19 -14.37
C ASP A 188 3.54 6.96 -13.17
N VAL A 189 4.33 7.04 -12.09
CA VAL A 189 3.96 7.72 -10.83
C VAL A 189 4.54 9.13 -10.69
N GLY A 190 5.22 9.64 -11.72
CA GLY A 190 5.72 11.01 -11.78
C GLY A 190 6.96 11.28 -10.91
N LEU A 191 7.82 10.26 -10.72
CA LEU A 191 9.08 10.31 -9.99
C LEU A 191 10.32 10.12 -10.89
#